data_AF-R7P9W9-F1
#
_entry.id   AF-R7P9W9-F1
#
_cell.length_a   1.000
_cell.length_b   1.000
_cell.length_c   1.000
_cell.angle_alpha   90.00
_cell.angle_beta   90.00
_cell.angle_gamma   90.00
#
_symmetry.space_group_name_H-M   'P 1'
#
loop_
_entity.id
_entity.type
_entity.pdbx_description
1 polymer ?
#
loop_
_entity_poly.entity_id
_entity_poly.type
_entity_poly.pdbx_seq_one_letter_code
_entity_poly.pdbx_strand_id
1 'polypeptide(L)'
;MFDNYIVKPTDNLKTISGKFNIDPRKLMELNNLYYESDLRAGMDIIVPKNKETYFNTYIIEQGDSLYKIAQKYNINPKLLASLNGLNMEDYIYPKQEILIPKNNYSYYITAEGDTIDNVSKMFKISKSDLLNQNETIYLLKDQILVSKR
;
A
#
# COMPACT_ATOMS: atom_id res chain seq x y z
N MET A 1 -13.39 1.52 6.90
CA MET A 1 -13.48 0.13 7.41
C MET A 1 -12.67 0.05 8.69
N PHE A 2 -13.03 -0.85 9.60
CA PHE A 2 -12.38 -1.03 10.89
C PHE A 2 -11.91 -2.48 11.04
N ASP A 3 -10.82 -2.68 11.79
CA ASP A 3 -10.32 -4.00 12.19
C ASP A 3 -10.31 -4.08 13.72
N ASN A 4 -10.28 -5.30 14.26
CA ASN A 4 -10.05 -5.53 15.68
C ASN A 4 -8.55 -5.67 15.94
N TYR A 5 -8.09 -5.09 17.05
CA TYR A 5 -6.71 -5.16 17.48
C TYR A 5 -6.61 -5.49 18.98
N ILE A 6 -5.85 -6.53 19.31
CA ILE A 6 -5.54 -6.88 20.70
C ILE A 6 -4.36 -6.04 21.17
N VAL A 7 -4.59 -5.20 22.18
CA VAL A 7 -3.57 -4.35 22.80
C VAL A 7 -2.45 -5.22 23.38
N LYS A 8 -1.21 -4.97 22.97
CA LYS A 8 -0.05 -5.72 23.46
C LYS A 8 0.49 -5.11 24.76
N PRO A 9 1.25 -5.86 25.59
CA PRO A 9 1.82 -5.34 26.83
C PRO A 9 2.72 -4.10 26.68
N THR A 10 3.31 -3.90 25.50
CA THR A 10 4.16 -2.74 25.19
C THR A 10 3.41 -1.59 24.53
N ASP A 11 2.11 -1.75 24.26
CA ASP A 11 1.34 -0.75 23.57
C ASP A 11 0.85 0.35 24.53
N ASN A 12 0.70 1.54 23.96
CA ASN A 12 -0.05 2.64 24.56
C ASN A 12 -0.80 3.37 23.43
N LEU A 13 -1.62 4.37 23.79
CA LEU A 13 -2.39 5.12 22.80
C LEU A 13 -1.50 5.71 21.70
N LYS A 14 -0.32 6.24 22.03
CA LYS A 14 0.58 6.83 21.04
C LYS A 14 1.13 5.79 20.06
N THR A 15 1.56 4.62 20.54
CA THR A 15 2.12 3.58 19.66
C THR A 15 1.04 2.99 18.75
N ILE A 16 -0.16 2.72 19.27
CA ILE A 16 -1.28 2.19 18.50
C ILE A 16 -1.76 3.24 17.49
N SER A 17 -1.97 4.47 17.93
CA SER A 17 -2.42 5.58 17.07
C SER A 17 -1.46 5.83 15.91
N GLY A 18 -0.15 5.83 16.17
CA GLY A 18 0.87 5.93 15.13
C GLY A 18 0.85 4.74 14.17
N LYS A 19 0.69 3.52 14.69
CA LYS A 19 0.58 2.31 13.87
C LYS A 19 -0.63 2.34 12.95
N PHE A 20 -1.77 2.84 13.43
CA PHE A 20 -3.04 2.90 12.71
C PHE A 20 -3.33 4.28 12.09
N ASN A 21 -2.33 5.16 12.03
CA ASN A 21 -2.42 6.51 11.48
C ASN A 21 -3.72 7.26 11.86
N ILE A 22 -4.06 7.22 13.14
CA ILE A 22 -5.25 7.86 13.72
C ILE A 22 -4.83 8.81 14.83
N ASP A 23 -5.61 9.86 15.07
CA ASP A 23 -5.40 10.73 16.22
C ASP A 23 -5.72 9.96 17.53
N PRO A 24 -4.91 10.08 18.60
CA PRO A 24 -5.16 9.37 19.86
C PRO A 24 -6.52 9.63 20.48
N ARG A 25 -7.05 10.86 20.39
CA ARG A 25 -8.39 11.16 20.92
C ARG A 25 -9.47 10.49 20.08
N LYS A 26 -9.33 10.50 18.75
CA LYS A 26 -10.25 9.77 17.87
C LYS A 26 -10.21 8.26 18.12
N LEU A 27 -9.04 7.69 18.42
CA LEU A 27 -8.93 6.28 18.79
C LEU A 27 -9.66 5.99 20.11
N MET A 28 -9.56 6.88 21.11
CA MET A 28 -10.31 6.76 22.35
C MET A 28 -11.83 6.87 22.14
N GLU A 29 -12.28 7.87 21.38
CA GLU A 29 -13.69 8.07 21.01
C GLU A 29 -14.25 6.84 20.30
N LEU A 30 -13.51 6.26 19.36
CA LEU A 30 -13.89 5.04 18.63
C LEU A 30 -14.10 3.83 19.56
N ASN A 31 -13.45 3.82 20.72
CA ASN A 31 -13.44 2.71 21.67
C ASN A 31 -14.13 3.04 23.00
N ASN A 32 -14.84 4.18 23.08
CA ASN A 32 -15.47 4.67 24.30
C ASN A 32 -14.50 4.72 25.52
N LEU A 33 -13.23 5.07 25.29
CA LEU A 33 -12.25 5.27 26.36
C LEU A 33 -12.33 6.72 26.84
N TYR A 34 -12.54 6.92 28.14
CA TYR A 34 -12.63 8.27 28.71
C TYR A 34 -11.24 8.78 29.13
N TYR A 35 -10.36 7.89 29.59
CA TYR A 35 -9.00 8.20 30.01
C TYR A 35 -7.98 7.29 29.31
N GLU A 36 -6.74 7.76 29.14
CA GLU A 36 -5.68 6.95 28.54
C GLU A 36 -5.39 5.67 29.35
N SER A 37 -5.60 5.72 30.67
CA SER A 37 -5.46 4.60 31.60
C SER A 37 -6.51 3.50 31.43
N ASP A 38 -7.57 3.75 30.65
CA ASP A 38 -8.61 2.75 30.38
C ASP A 38 -8.12 1.71 29.37
N LEU A 39 -7.10 2.05 28.57
CA LEU A 39 -6.46 1.13 27.64
C LEU A 39 -5.59 0.12 28.40
N ARG A 40 -5.89 -1.17 28.28
CA ARG A 40 -5.18 -2.25 28.98
C ARG A 40 -4.66 -3.31 28.02
N ALA A 41 -3.51 -3.90 28.35
CA ALA A 41 -3.00 -5.04 27.62
C ALA A 41 -4.01 -6.20 27.60
N GLY A 42 -4.16 -6.85 26.45
CA GLY A 42 -5.14 -7.90 26.19
C GLY A 42 -6.54 -7.41 25.81
N MET A 43 -6.79 -6.10 25.85
CA MET A 43 -8.07 -5.53 25.41
C MET A 43 -8.21 -5.62 23.89
N ASP A 44 -9.37 -6.07 23.41
CA ASP A 44 -9.77 -5.91 22.01
C ASP A 44 -10.28 -4.48 21.81
N ILE A 45 -9.67 -3.77 20.86
CA ILE A 45 -10.09 -2.42 20.45
C ILE A 45 -10.36 -2.38 18.95
N ILE A 46 -11.27 -1.51 18.57
CA ILE A 46 -11.56 -1.15 17.19
C ILE A 46 -10.51 -0.14 16.74
N VAL A 47 -9.86 -0.43 15.62
CA VAL A 47 -8.90 0.46 14.97
C VAL A 47 -9.35 0.71 13.54
N PRO A 48 -9.04 1.86 12.94
CA PRO A 48 -9.25 2.03 11.52
C PRO A 48 -8.44 0.98 10.78
N LYS A 49 -9.06 0.38 9.76
CA LYS A 49 -8.35 -0.46 8.81
C LYS A 49 -7.43 0.45 8.01
N ASN A 50 -6.13 0.38 8.29
CA ASN A 50 -5.14 0.96 7.42
C ASN A 50 -5.16 0.18 6.12
N LYS A 51 -5.68 0.79 5.05
CA LYS A 51 -5.36 0.30 3.72
C LYS A 51 -3.85 0.45 3.56
N GLU A 52 -3.14 -0.67 3.57
CA GLU A 52 -1.75 -0.72 3.15
C GLU A 52 -1.70 -0.08 1.76
N THR A 53 -1.13 1.12 1.67
CA THR A 53 -0.92 1.75 0.38
C THR A 53 0.30 1.09 -0.24
N TYR A 54 0.13 0.50 -1.41
CA TYR A 54 1.26 -0.11 -2.15
C TYR A 54 2.13 0.96 -2.81
N PHE A 55 1.74 2.22 -2.76
CA PHE A 55 2.39 3.32 -3.46
C PHE A 55 2.57 4.52 -2.52
N ASN A 56 3.57 5.34 -2.85
CA ASN A 56 3.72 6.70 -2.35
C ASN A 56 3.28 7.67 -3.45
N THR A 57 2.86 8.87 -3.08
CA THR A 57 2.60 9.95 -4.04
C THR A 57 3.87 10.79 -4.21
N TYR A 58 4.20 11.11 -5.45
CA TYR A 58 5.29 12.02 -5.83
C TYR A 58 4.72 13.16 -6.67
N ILE A 59 5.11 14.38 -6.36
CA ILE A 59 4.74 15.58 -7.10
C ILE A 59 5.87 15.87 -8.07
N ILE A 60 5.55 15.86 -9.36
CA ILE A 60 6.53 16.09 -10.44
C ILE A 60 7.11 17.50 -10.34
N GLU A 61 8.44 17.59 -10.43
CA GLU A 61 9.18 18.85 -10.41
C GLU A 61 9.57 19.31 -11.82
N GLN A 62 9.97 20.56 -11.96
CA GLN A 62 10.44 21.08 -13.25
C GLN A 62 11.71 20.35 -13.70
N GLY A 63 11.70 19.81 -14.92
CA GLY A 63 12.83 19.09 -15.50
C GLY A 63 12.87 17.59 -15.19
N ASP A 64 11.86 17.08 -14.48
CA ASP A 64 11.64 15.66 -14.30
C ASP A 64 11.26 14.97 -15.62
N SER A 65 11.56 13.68 -15.68
CA SER A 65 11.07 12.74 -16.68
C SER A 65 10.79 11.40 -16.00
N LEU A 66 9.94 10.56 -16.61
CA LEU A 66 9.68 9.22 -16.09
C LEU A 66 10.98 8.43 -15.88
N TYR A 67 11.96 8.57 -16.77
CA TYR A 67 13.27 7.94 -16.63
C TYR A 67 14.06 8.45 -15.41
N LYS A 68 14.13 9.77 -15.20
CA LYS A 68 14.87 10.35 -14.05
C LYS A 68 14.22 9.96 -12.72
N ILE A 69 12.88 10.02 -12.66
CA ILE A 69 12.13 9.63 -11.47
C ILE A 69 12.33 8.13 -11.20
N ALA A 70 12.14 7.28 -12.21
CA ALA A 70 12.33 5.84 -12.07
C ALA A 70 13.76 5.49 -11.61
N GLN A 71 14.78 6.15 -12.15
CA GLN A 71 16.16 5.97 -11.71
C GLN A 71 16.36 6.38 -10.24
N LYS A 72 15.84 7.55 -9.83
CA LYS A 72 15.90 8.05 -8.45
C LYS A 72 15.32 7.05 -7.43
N TYR A 73 14.24 6.37 -7.80
CA TYR A 73 13.58 5.39 -6.94
C TYR A 73 14.00 3.93 -7.19
N ASN A 74 14.95 3.68 -8.11
CA ASN A 74 15.38 2.35 -8.55
C ASN A 74 14.22 1.47 -9.04
N ILE A 75 13.41 2.01 -9.94
CA ILE A 75 12.20 1.41 -10.51
C ILE A 75 12.39 1.24 -12.01
N ASN A 76 11.75 0.24 -12.61
CA ASN A 76 11.65 0.15 -14.06
C ASN A 76 10.79 1.31 -14.60
N PRO A 77 11.27 2.16 -15.53
CA PRO A 77 10.49 3.26 -16.07
C PRO A 77 9.14 2.83 -16.68
N LYS A 78 9.09 1.66 -17.33
CA LYS A 78 7.83 1.13 -17.90
C LYS A 78 6.83 0.79 -16.80
N LEU A 79 7.30 0.21 -15.68
CA LEU A 79 6.44 -0.05 -14.52
C LEU A 79 5.88 1.24 -13.94
N LEU A 80 6.72 2.27 -13.82
CA LEU A 80 6.28 3.59 -13.34
C LEU A 80 5.22 4.20 -14.27
N ALA A 81 5.42 4.12 -15.58
CA ALA A 81 4.46 4.62 -16.56
C ALA A 81 3.12 3.89 -16.46
N SER A 82 3.13 2.55 -16.58
CA SER A 82 1.91 1.73 -16.52
C SER A 82 1.13 1.90 -15.21
N LEU A 83 1.82 2.03 -14.07
CA LEU A 83 1.19 2.31 -12.78
C LEU A 83 0.37 3.60 -12.78
N ASN A 84 0.80 4.59 -13.56
CA ASN A 84 0.15 5.89 -13.63
C ASN A 84 -0.78 6.01 -14.84
N GLY A 85 -1.07 4.90 -15.53
CA GLY A 85 -1.88 4.91 -16.75
C GLY A 85 -1.21 5.66 -17.91
N LEU A 86 0.12 5.75 -17.90
CA LEU A 86 0.93 6.45 -18.89
C LEU A 86 1.69 5.46 -19.77
N ASN A 87 1.97 5.90 -20.98
CA ASN A 87 2.98 5.32 -21.86
C ASN A 87 4.34 5.99 -21.64
N MET A 88 5.40 5.33 -22.09
CA MET A 88 6.76 5.88 -22.00
C MET A 88 6.98 7.18 -22.79
N GLU A 89 6.12 7.42 -23.79
CA GLU A 89 6.17 8.59 -24.67
C GLU A 89 5.29 9.74 -24.16
N ASP A 90 4.46 9.49 -23.14
CA ASP A 90 3.54 10.49 -22.62
C ASP A 90 4.31 11.60 -21.89
N TYR A 91 3.81 12.82 -22.03
CA TYR A 91 4.33 13.97 -21.30
C TYR A 91 3.87 13.93 -19.84
N ILE A 92 4.79 14.33 -18.95
CA ILE A 92 4.48 14.60 -17.55
C ILE A 92 4.70 16.08 -17.26
N TYR A 93 3.89 16.64 -16.37
CA TYR A 93 3.87 18.08 -16.12
C TYR A 93 4.26 18.41 -14.67
N PRO A 94 4.97 19.54 -14.42
CA PRO A 94 5.23 19.98 -13.07
C PRO A 94 3.93 20.12 -12.25
N LYS A 95 4.01 19.75 -10.97
CA LYS A 95 2.89 19.67 -10.01
C LYS A 95 1.89 18.54 -10.24
N GLN A 96 2.04 17.74 -11.29
CA GLN A 96 1.27 16.51 -11.45
C GLN A 96 1.66 15.50 -10.36
N GLU A 97 0.67 14.89 -9.74
CA GLU A 97 0.88 13.79 -8.81
C GLU A 97 0.96 12.46 -9.57
N ILE A 98 1.95 11.64 -9.23
CA ILE A 98 2.09 10.28 -9.70
C ILE A 98 2.35 9.33 -8.53
N LEU A 99 1.96 8.08 -8.71
CA LEU A 99 2.20 6.98 -7.80
C LEU A 99 3.60 6.40 -8.03
N ILE A 100 4.33 6.20 -6.94
CA ILE A 100 5.64 5.57 -6.88
C ILE A 100 5.53 4.26 -6.09
N PRO A 101 5.95 3.12 -6.65
CA PRO A 101 6.07 1.86 -5.92
C PRO A 101 6.89 1.98 -4.63
N LYS A 102 6.42 1.36 -3.56
CA LYS A 102 7.16 1.19 -2.31
C LYS A 102 8.17 0.04 -2.41
N ASN A 103 9.35 0.22 -1.85
CA ASN A 103 10.47 -0.73 -1.99
C ASN A 103 10.29 -2.06 -1.24
N ASN A 104 9.37 -2.13 -0.27
CA ASN A 104 9.05 -3.35 0.47
C ASN A 104 7.98 -4.23 -0.21
N TYR A 105 7.63 -3.89 -1.45
CA TYR A 105 6.71 -4.65 -2.27
C TYR A 105 7.38 -5.04 -3.59
N SER A 106 6.90 -6.15 -4.13
CA SER A 106 7.12 -6.60 -5.49
C SER A 106 5.86 -6.34 -6.30
N TYR A 107 6.04 -5.99 -7.57
CA TYR A 107 4.96 -5.60 -8.46
C TYR A 107 5.04 -6.44 -9.73
N TYR A 108 3.88 -6.80 -10.25
CA TYR A 108 3.74 -7.52 -11.51
C TYR A 108 2.65 -6.86 -12.34
N ILE A 109 2.95 -6.57 -13.60
CA ILE A 109 1.96 -6.09 -14.57
C ILE A 109 1.49 -7.32 -15.33
N THR A 110 0.20 -7.60 -15.25
CA THR A 110 -0.40 -8.74 -15.93
C THR A 110 -0.35 -8.60 -17.45
N ALA A 111 -0.07 -9.71 -18.11
CA ALA A 111 -0.13 -9.90 -19.54
C ALA A 111 -1.39 -10.70 -19.93
N GLU A 112 -1.71 -10.71 -21.23
CA GLU A 112 -2.77 -11.58 -21.75
C GLU A 112 -2.46 -13.06 -21.48
N GLY A 113 -3.46 -13.79 -21.00
CA GLY A 113 -3.34 -15.22 -20.67
C GLY A 113 -2.77 -15.51 -19.29
N ASP A 114 -2.51 -14.50 -18.47
CA ASP A 114 -2.10 -14.72 -17.08
C ASP A 114 -3.17 -15.42 -16.24
N THR A 115 -2.69 -16.19 -15.27
CA THR A 115 -3.48 -16.95 -14.33
C THR A 115 -3.04 -16.63 -12.90
N ILE A 116 -3.86 -16.97 -11.91
CA ILE A 116 -3.40 -16.90 -10.51
C ILE A 116 -2.19 -17.82 -10.27
N ASP A 117 -2.10 -18.95 -10.98
CA ASP A 117 -1.06 -19.97 -10.78
C ASP A 117 0.32 -19.52 -11.26
N ASN A 118 0.44 -19.02 -12.50
CA ASN A 118 1.72 -18.55 -13.01
C ASN A 118 2.17 -17.28 -12.28
N VAL A 119 1.27 -16.33 -12.00
CA VAL A 119 1.61 -15.09 -11.28
C VAL A 119 2.03 -15.37 -9.84
N SER A 120 1.34 -16.26 -9.10
CA SER A 120 1.75 -16.59 -7.73
C SER A 120 3.14 -17.24 -7.71
N LYS A 121 3.48 -18.07 -8.71
CA LYS A 121 4.82 -18.64 -8.89
C LYS A 121 5.87 -17.57 -9.18
N MET A 122 5.55 -16.55 -10.00
CA MET A 122 6.45 -15.41 -10.26
C MET A 122 6.76 -14.64 -8.97
N PHE A 123 5.75 -14.40 -8.14
CA PHE A 123 5.93 -13.80 -6.81
C PHE A 123 6.57 -14.75 -5.78
N LYS A 124 6.63 -16.05 -6.06
CA LYS A 124 7.06 -17.11 -5.14
C LYS A 124 6.20 -17.19 -3.86
N ILE A 125 4.89 -17.00 -4.01
CA ILE A 125 3.90 -17.08 -2.93
C ILE A 125 2.78 -18.07 -3.27
N SER A 126 1.96 -18.44 -2.29
CA SER A 126 0.80 -19.28 -2.54
C SER A 126 -0.30 -18.50 -3.30
N LYS A 127 -1.20 -19.23 -3.98
CA LYS A 127 -2.37 -18.62 -4.62
C LYS A 127 -3.23 -17.85 -3.62
N SER A 128 -3.41 -18.43 -2.43
CA SER A 128 -4.17 -17.82 -1.34
C SER A 128 -3.53 -16.52 -0.88
N ASP A 129 -2.20 -16.48 -0.75
CA ASP A 129 -1.50 -15.24 -0.36
C ASP A 129 -1.63 -14.17 -1.44
N LEU A 130 -1.54 -14.54 -2.73
CA LEU A 130 -1.73 -13.59 -3.82
C LEU A 130 -3.15 -12.98 -3.79
N LEU A 131 -4.17 -13.81 -3.59
CA LEU A 131 -5.57 -13.38 -3.47
C LEU A 131 -5.79 -12.50 -2.24
N ASN A 132 -5.18 -12.85 -1.10
CA ASN A 132 -5.33 -12.10 0.15
C ASN A 132 -4.64 -10.73 0.11
N GLN A 133 -3.54 -10.61 -0.64
CA GLN A 133 -2.76 -9.37 -0.73
C GLN A 133 -3.31 -8.37 -1.75
N ASN A 134 -4.22 -8.80 -2.63
CA ASN A 134 -4.79 -7.97 -3.69
C ASN A 134 -6.31 -7.98 -3.57
N GLU A 135 -6.91 -6.86 -3.12
CA GLU A 135 -8.37 -6.75 -2.89
C GLU A 135 -9.20 -7.12 -4.13
N THR A 136 -8.66 -6.97 -5.33
CA THR A 136 -9.35 -7.32 -6.58
C THR A 136 -8.36 -7.82 -7.63
N ILE A 137 -8.64 -8.98 -8.22
CA ILE A 137 -7.83 -9.59 -9.29
C ILE A 137 -8.75 -9.92 -10.46
N TYR A 138 -8.55 -9.25 -11.60
CA TYR A 138 -9.26 -9.51 -12.86
C TYR A 138 -8.40 -10.29 -13.86
N LEU A 139 -7.07 -10.23 -13.74
CA LEU A 139 -6.09 -10.77 -14.69
C LEU A 139 -6.26 -10.21 -16.12
N LEU A 140 -6.83 -9.00 -16.23
CA LEU A 140 -6.83 -8.24 -17.47
C LEU A 140 -5.41 -7.73 -17.72
N LYS A 141 -5.01 -7.64 -18.99
CA LYS A 141 -3.74 -7.02 -19.37
C LYS A 141 -3.59 -5.64 -18.71
N ASP A 142 -2.37 -5.33 -18.28
CA ASP A 142 -1.97 -4.06 -17.65
C ASP A 142 -2.50 -3.84 -16.21
N GLN A 143 -3.20 -4.81 -15.61
CA GLN A 143 -3.49 -4.80 -14.18
C GLN A 143 -2.21 -4.97 -13.36
N ILE A 144 -2.07 -4.17 -12.30
CA ILE A 144 -0.96 -4.31 -11.36
C ILE A 144 -1.38 -5.21 -10.20
N LEU A 145 -0.58 -6.24 -9.98
CA LEU A 145 -0.63 -7.10 -8.80
C LEU A 145 0.59 -6.83 -7.92
N VAL A 146 0.40 -7.00 -6.62
CA VAL A 146 1.41 -6.69 -5.61
C VAL A 146 1.62 -7.85 -4.64
N SER A 147 2.85 -7.98 -4.15
CA SER A 147 3.19 -8.84 -3.04
C SER A 147 4.16 -8.13 -2.11
N LYS A 148 3.95 -8.23 -0.80
CA LYS A 148 4.94 -7.82 0.20
C LYS A 148 6.18 -8.70 0.07
N ARG A 149 7.37 -8.09 0.14
CA ARG A 149 8.66 -8.80 0.13
C ARG A 149 8.98 -9.41 1.48
#